data_AF-A0A6B3G370-F1
#
_entry.id   AF-A0A6B3G370-F1
#
_cell.length_a   1.000
_cell.length_b   1.000
_cell.length_c   1.000
_cell.angle_alpha   90.00
_cell.angle_beta   90.00
_cell.angle_gamma   90.00
#
_symmetry.space_group_name_H-M   'P 1'
#
loop_
_entity.id
_entity.type
_entity.pdbx_description
1 polymer ?
#
loop_
_entity_poly.entity_id
_entity_poly.type
_entity_poly.pdbx_seq_one_letter_code
_entity_poly.pdbx_strand_id
1 'polypeptide(L)'
;DGSLDGHALSMLELLAQEAPVERFEEPVRRAAAGGAPADALARLGEARDHALSVRQLFGRRQQREAGLSALVDTARDLTLPYNLDALLKVITRR
;
A
#
# COMPACT_ATOMS: atom_id res chain seq x y z
N ASP A 1 -9.34 -16.88 24.93
CA ASP A 1 -9.39 -15.68 24.08
C ASP A 1 -8.07 -14.97 23.83
N GLY A 2 -7.12 -14.86 24.77
CA GLY A 2 -5.87 -14.11 24.52
C GLY A 2 -5.00 -14.55 23.33
N SER A 3 -5.18 -15.77 22.78
CA SER A 3 -4.52 -16.19 21.54
C SER A 3 -5.10 -15.49 20.30
N LEU A 4 -6.41 -15.22 20.26
CA LEU A 4 -7.04 -14.50 19.15
C LEU A 4 -6.59 -13.04 19.10
N ASP A 5 -6.51 -12.41 20.28
CA ASP A 5 -6.02 -11.03 20.41
C ASP A 5 -4.56 -10.90 19.95
N GLY A 6 -3.72 -11.89 20.26
CA GLY A 6 -2.33 -11.93 19.79
C GLY A 6 -2.21 -12.06 18.25
N HIS A 7 -3.10 -12.84 17.62
CA HIS A 7 -3.15 -12.94 16.16
C HIS A 7 -3.69 -11.66 15.51
N ALA A 8 -4.69 -11.01 16.12
CA ALA A 8 -5.19 -9.71 15.67
C ALA A 8 -4.13 -8.61 15.77
N LEU A 9 -3.37 -8.56 16.88
CA LEU A 9 -2.25 -7.64 17.03
C LEU A 9 -1.19 -7.87 15.95
N SER A 10 -0.86 -9.13 15.65
CA SER A 10 0.07 -9.48 14.57
C SER A 10 -0.40 -8.96 13.20
N MET A 11 -1.71 -8.95 12.92
CA MET A 11 -2.26 -8.36 11.70
C MET A 11 -2.05 -6.84 11.65
N LEU A 12 -2.24 -6.14 12.78
CA LEU A 12 -2.01 -4.70 12.88
C LEU A 12 -0.53 -4.36 12.70
N GLU A 13 0.39 -5.17 13.24
CA GLU A 13 1.83 -5.02 13.03
C GLU A 13 2.22 -5.19 11.56
N LEU A 14 1.62 -6.17 10.87
CA LEU A 14 1.83 -6.37 9.43
C LEU A 14 1.33 -5.17 8.61
N LEU A 15 0.20 -4.55 9.00
CA LEU A 15 -0.28 -3.32 8.38
C LEU A 15 0.68 -2.15 8.61
N ALA A 16 1.17 -1.97 9.84
CA ALA A 16 2.10 -0.91 10.19
C ALA A 16 3.43 -1.03 9.44
N GLN A 17 3.84 -2.25 9.11
CA GLN A 17 5.05 -2.54 8.33
C GLN A 17 4.81 -2.56 6.81
N GLU A 18 3.58 -2.29 6.36
CA GLU A 18 3.16 -2.41 4.95
C GLU A 18 3.55 -3.77 4.32
N ALA A 19 3.45 -4.84 5.11
CA ALA A 19 3.91 -6.16 4.75
C ALA A 19 3.23 -6.70 3.47
N PRO A 20 3.85 -7.64 2.75
CA PRO A 20 3.26 -8.24 1.56
C PRO A 20 2.07 -9.16 1.93
N VAL A 21 1.14 -9.35 0.97
CA VAL A 21 -0.17 -10.01 1.19
C VAL A 21 -0.02 -11.40 1.78
N GLU A 22 0.99 -12.14 1.35
CA GLU A 22 1.24 -13.53 1.71
C GLU A 22 1.51 -13.69 3.21
N ARG A 23 1.98 -12.63 3.88
CA ARG A 23 2.26 -12.65 5.32
C ARG A 23 0.99 -12.61 6.17
N PHE A 24 -0.12 -12.13 5.62
CA PHE A 24 -1.40 -12.04 6.33
C PHE A 24 -2.10 -13.41 6.48
N GLU A 25 -1.68 -14.44 5.74
CA GLU A 25 -2.17 -15.81 5.96
C GLU A 25 -1.53 -16.46 7.20
N GLU A 26 -0.37 -15.97 7.62
CA GLU A 26 0.42 -16.61 8.67
C GLU A 26 -0.26 -16.65 10.05
N PRO A 27 -0.92 -15.57 10.53
CA PRO A 27 -1.62 -15.63 11.81
C PRO A 27 -2.78 -16.64 11.80
N VAL A 28 -3.52 -16.77 10.69
CA VAL A 28 -4.61 -17.77 10.55
C VAL A 28 -4.04 -19.18 10.55
N ARG A 29 -2.96 -19.43 9.77
CA ARG A 29 -2.28 -20.74 9.75
C ARG A 29 -1.73 -21.14 11.12
N ARG A 30 -1.11 -20.20 11.85
CA ARG A 30 -0.60 -20.45 13.20
C ARG A 30 -1.72 -20.77 14.19
N ALA A 31 -2.84 -20.05 14.12
CA ALA A 31 -4.01 -20.34 14.95
C ALA A 31 -4.57 -21.75 14.67
N ALA A 32 -4.65 -22.13 13.39
CA ALA A 32 -5.13 -23.45 12.99
C ALA A 32 -4.18 -24.56 13.46
N ALA A 33 -2.87 -24.38 13.30
CA ALA A 33 -1.87 -25.31 13.82
C ALA A 33 -1.89 -25.41 15.35
N GLY A 34 -2.28 -24.34 16.05
CA GLY A 34 -2.51 -24.32 17.49
C GLY A 34 -3.82 -24.96 17.95
N GLY A 35 -4.62 -25.52 17.03
CA GLY A 35 -5.88 -26.18 17.34
C GLY A 35 -7.02 -25.21 17.69
N ALA A 36 -6.96 -23.97 17.21
CA ALA A 36 -8.04 -23.01 17.43
C ALA A 36 -9.38 -23.55 16.89
N PRO A 37 -10.51 -23.30 17.59
CA PRO A 37 -11.80 -23.79 17.15
C PRO A 37 -12.26 -23.09 15.86
N ALA A 38 -13.17 -23.74 15.14
CA ALA A 38 -13.59 -23.30 13.81
C ALA A 38 -14.19 -21.88 13.79
N ASP A 39 -14.90 -21.49 14.85
CA ASP A 39 -15.47 -20.15 15.00
C ASP A 39 -14.38 -19.07 15.20
N ALA A 40 -13.32 -19.39 15.94
CA ALA A 40 -12.15 -18.54 16.10
C ALA A 40 -11.38 -18.38 14.79
N LEU A 41 -11.22 -19.46 14.02
CA LEU A 41 -10.59 -19.42 12.71
C LEU A 41 -11.40 -18.61 11.69
N ALA A 42 -12.73 -18.72 11.72
CA ALA A 42 -13.61 -17.91 10.88
C ALA A 42 -13.45 -16.41 11.18
N ARG A 43 -13.47 -16.03 12.46
CA ARG A 43 -13.24 -14.64 12.89
C ARG A 43 -11.86 -14.11 12.48
N LEU A 44 -10.82 -14.95 12.56
CA LEU A 44 -9.48 -14.57 12.08
C LEU A 44 -9.41 -14.42 10.57
N GLY A 45 -10.16 -15.24 9.81
CA GLY A 45 -10.32 -15.09 8.37
C GLY A 45 -10.97 -13.75 8.01
N GLU A 46 -12.04 -13.37 8.69
CA GLU A 46 -12.68 -12.05 8.51
C GLU A 46 -11.72 -10.90 8.84
N ALA A 47 -10.99 -11.01 9.96
CA ALA A 47 -10.00 -10.01 10.35
C ALA A 47 -8.87 -9.87 9.31
N ARG A 48 -8.39 -10.99 8.76
CA ARG A 48 -7.43 -11.01 7.65
C ARG A 48 -7.97 -10.25 6.44
N ASP A 49 -9.19 -10.56 6.02
CA ASP A 49 -9.79 -9.96 4.82
C ASP A 49 -9.98 -8.44 5.00
N HIS A 50 -10.37 -8.00 6.21
CA HIS A 50 -10.40 -6.59 6.57
C HIS A 50 -9.01 -5.94 6.51
N ALA A 51 -7.98 -6.59 7.05
CA ALA A 51 -6.61 -6.08 6.98
C ALA A 51 -6.15 -5.93 5.53
N LEU A 52 -6.40 -6.92 4.68
CA LEU A 52 -6.06 -6.85 3.26
C LEU A 52 -6.79 -5.71 2.53
N SER A 53 -8.06 -5.46 2.88
CA SER A 53 -8.81 -4.30 2.37
C SER A 53 -8.15 -2.98 2.79
N VAL A 54 -7.77 -2.82 4.06
CA VAL A 54 -7.06 -1.63 4.56
C VAL A 54 -5.73 -1.43 3.82
N ARG A 55 -4.95 -2.50 3.63
CA ARG A 55 -3.70 -2.44 2.86
C ARG A 55 -3.93 -1.96 1.42
N GLN A 56 -4.99 -2.42 0.76
CA GLN A 56 -5.34 -1.92 -0.56
C GLN A 56 -5.66 -0.42 -0.55
N LEU A 57 -6.27 0.12 0.53
CA LEU A 57 -6.49 1.56 0.68
C LEU A 57 -5.17 2.33 0.70
N PHE A 58 -4.17 1.84 1.44
CA PHE A 58 -2.83 2.43 1.47
C PHE A 58 -2.17 2.39 0.09
N GLY A 59 -2.19 1.25 -0.59
CA GLY A 59 -1.64 1.14 -1.95
C GLY A 59 -2.29 2.12 -2.94
N ARG A 60 -3.62 2.26 -2.90
CA ARG A 60 -4.31 3.26 -3.74
C ARG A 60 -3.94 4.70 -3.37
N ARG A 61 -3.73 4.99 -2.09
CA ARG A 61 -3.30 6.32 -1.63
C ARG A 61 -1.88 6.63 -2.11
N GLN A 62 -0.94 5.71 -1.92
CA GLN A 62 0.44 5.85 -2.37
C GLN A 62 0.52 6.07 -3.89
N GLN A 63 -0.27 5.34 -4.69
CA GLN A 63 -0.34 5.54 -6.14
C GLN A 63 -0.85 6.94 -6.51
N ARG A 64 -1.87 7.45 -5.81
CA ARG A 64 -2.36 8.82 -6.03
C ARG A 64 -1.30 9.85 -5.66
N GLU A 65 -0.62 9.68 -4.54
CA GLU A 65 0.44 10.60 -4.09
C GLU A 65 1.64 10.59 -5.05
N ALA A 66 2.04 9.43 -5.57
CA ALA A 66 3.05 9.31 -6.60
C ALA A 66 2.62 10.01 -7.90
N GLY A 67 1.37 9.81 -8.33
CA GLY A 67 0.81 10.49 -9.50
C GLY A 67 0.79 12.01 -9.34
N LEU A 68 0.42 12.52 -8.16
CA LEU A 68 0.44 13.96 -7.87
C LEU A 68 1.86 14.53 -7.85
N SER A 69 2.84 13.80 -7.28
CA SER A 69 4.24 14.23 -7.33
C SER A 69 4.73 14.34 -8.77
N ALA A 70 4.43 13.34 -9.61
CA ALA A 70 4.79 13.38 -11.03
C ALA A 70 4.14 14.56 -11.78
N LEU A 71 2.89 14.93 -11.46
CA LEU A 71 2.24 16.11 -12.02
C LEU A 71 2.93 17.42 -11.59
N VAL A 72 3.32 17.52 -10.32
CA VAL A 72 4.05 18.69 -9.80
C VAL A 72 5.43 18.82 -10.44
N ASP A 73 6.16 17.71 -10.58
CA ASP A 73 7.45 17.67 -11.26
C ASP A 73 7.31 18.09 -12.72
N THR A 74 6.29 17.58 -13.42
CA THR A 74 5.99 17.98 -14.79
C THR A 74 5.66 19.48 -14.90
N ALA A 75 4.82 20.01 -13.99
CA ALA A 75 4.49 21.43 -13.99
C ALA A 75 5.74 22.30 -13.74
N ARG A 76 6.64 21.87 -12.84
CA ARG A 76 7.93 22.53 -12.60
C ARG A 76 8.78 22.53 -13.87
N ASP A 77 8.90 21.39 -14.55
CA ASP A 77 9.67 21.26 -15.79
C ASP A 77 9.17 22.21 -16.88
N LEU A 78 7.85 22.40 -16.99
CA LEU A 78 7.24 23.34 -17.94
C LEU A 78 7.51 24.82 -17.60
N THR A 79 7.75 25.14 -16.32
CA THR A 79 8.04 26.51 -15.86
C THR A 79 9.52 26.87 -15.87
N LEU A 80 10.41 25.89 -16.07
CA LEU A 80 11.84 26.16 -16.14
C LEU A 80 12.15 26.98 -17.41
N PRO A 81 13.03 28.01 -17.34
CA PRO A 81 13.27 28.97 -18.44
C PRO A 81 13.84 28.41 -19.74
N TYR A 82 13.99 27.09 -19.89
CA TYR A 82 14.66 26.47 -21.03
C TYR A 82 13.82 26.43 -22.31
N ASN A 83 12.55 26.84 -22.29
CA ASN A 83 11.70 26.59 -23.44
C ASN A 83 11.71 27.73 -24.48
N LEU A 84 11.61 29.02 -24.12
CA LEU A 84 11.40 30.01 -25.18
C LEU A 84 12.62 30.21 -26.08
N ASP A 85 13.80 30.49 -25.50
CA ASP A 85 14.99 30.81 -26.30
C ASP A 85 15.61 29.59 -27.00
N ALA A 86 15.51 28.40 -26.39
CA ALA A 86 16.00 27.17 -27.02
C ALA A 86 15.07 26.72 -28.16
N LEU A 87 13.75 26.82 -27.98
CA LEU A 87 12.77 26.45 -28.99
C LEU A 87 12.76 27.48 -30.14
N LEU A 88 12.96 28.77 -29.86
CA LEU A 88 13.22 29.79 -30.88
C LEU A 88 14.49 29.53 -31.70
N LYS A 89 15.60 29.11 -31.07
CA LYS A 89 16.84 28.75 -31.78
C LYS A 89 16.69 27.55 -32.72
N VAL A 90 15.81 26.61 -32.38
CA VAL A 90 15.53 25.45 -33.23
C VAL A 90 14.66 25.83 -34.44
N ILE A 91 13.65 26.68 -34.25
CA ILE A 91 12.79 27.15 -35.34
C ILE A 91 13.56 28.06 -36.30
N THR A 92 14.43 28.94 -35.81
CA THR A 92 15.17 29.91 -36.65
C THR A 92 16.36 29.34 -37.41
N ARG A 93 16.75 28.08 -37.17
CA ARG A 93 17.85 27.39 -37.89
C ARG A 93 17.39 26.52 -39.06
N ARG A 94 16.08 26.46 -39.33
CA ARG A 94 15.51 25.86 -40.54
C ARG A 94 15.12 26.96 -41.51
#